data_AF-A0ABD1XV85-F1
#
_entry.id   AF-A0ABD1XV85-F1
#
_cell.length_a   1.000
_cell.length_b   1.000
_cell.length_c   1.000
_cell.angle_alpha   90.00
_cell.angle_beta   90.00
_cell.angle_gamma   90.00
#
_symmetry.space_group_name_H-M   'P 1'
#
loop_
_entity.id
_entity.type
_entity.pdbx_description
1 polymer ?
#
loop_
_entity_poly.entity_id
_entity_poly.type
_entity_poly.pdbx_seq_one_letter_code
_entity_poly.pdbx_strand_id
1 'polypeptide(L)'
;MPLARLSTRTMANLPTPNAYGCSYVRNLIRGFPTTDTEVVGRPVTWWKTTAASSRRKYLYSSPTCPSPRFLSERSSREQIVRPFVNKCAGARVFDAGRRLLSVNTRRKKQRSVVARMGTESLQTSYLGITALVTAIYQFSFFVIAAGFKIDKVTDFAGTTNFVVLAVLTLLLNGTYHYRQLVLTTFVILWGLRLALFLLFRILSWGEDKRFDDKRDNLIRFAVFWILQAVWVWTVSLPVTVLNGSGKNPEFGPRDYVGWGMWAVGMIIEAVADQSKLNFKNAPQNTGRWCDAGLWSWSRHPNYFGEMLLWWGVFLATTPVLSGGQWGVIASPLLLCALLLFLSGIPILESSSDKRHRNNPEYVRYKKTTSPLIPLPPALYGSLPLWVKKTFLFEFPFYSRKLSAGNQVKSS
;
A
#
# COMPACT_ATOMS: atom_id res chain seq x y z
N MET A 1 -39.68 19.65 69.57
CA MET A 1 -39.44 18.87 68.34
C MET A 1 -40.75 18.75 67.57
N PRO A 2 -41.02 19.69 66.65
CA PRO A 2 -42.31 19.76 65.97
C PRO A 2 -42.22 19.77 64.42
N LEU A 3 -43.33 19.38 63.76
CA LEU A 3 -44.02 20.02 62.61
C LEU A 3 -43.19 20.37 61.34
N ALA A 4 -43.64 20.40 60.08
CA ALA A 4 -44.88 20.13 59.35
C ALA A 4 -44.59 20.36 57.84
N ARG A 5 -45.46 19.80 56.97
CA ARG A 5 -45.97 20.31 55.67
C ARG A 5 -45.04 20.91 54.58
N LEU A 6 -45.14 20.28 53.40
CA LEU A 6 -45.42 20.82 52.04
C LEU A 6 -44.74 22.12 51.57
N SER A 7 -44.01 22.06 50.45
CA SER A 7 -44.26 22.92 49.27
C SER A 7 -43.42 22.51 48.05
N THR A 8 -44.11 22.46 46.92
CA THR A 8 -43.64 22.56 45.53
C THR A 8 -42.60 23.66 45.26
N ARG A 9 -41.83 23.43 44.18
CA ARG A 9 -41.35 24.35 43.12
C ARG A 9 -39.82 24.53 42.93
N THR A 10 -39.41 24.16 41.70
CA THR A 10 -38.34 24.72 40.86
C THR A 10 -36.88 24.35 41.15
N MET A 11 -36.34 23.42 40.35
CA MET A 11 -35.13 23.70 39.58
C MET A 11 -35.26 23.13 38.18
N ALA A 12 -35.12 24.05 37.24
CA ALA A 12 -35.04 23.84 35.81
C ALA A 12 -33.66 23.33 35.39
N ASN A 13 -33.59 22.85 34.15
CA ASN A 13 -32.39 22.73 33.31
C ASN A 13 -31.48 21.50 33.53
N LEU A 14 -31.92 20.37 32.98
CA LEU A 14 -31.03 19.37 32.38
C LEU A 14 -31.28 19.38 30.86
N PRO A 15 -30.33 19.77 30.00
CA PRO A 15 -30.44 19.54 28.57
C PRO A 15 -30.00 18.11 28.25
N THR A 16 -30.94 17.38 27.65
CA THR A 16 -30.78 16.15 26.88
C THR A 16 -29.79 16.30 25.72
N PRO A 17 -29.19 15.21 25.21
CA PRO A 17 -28.32 15.26 24.05
C PRO A 17 -29.14 15.52 22.78
N ASN A 18 -28.94 16.69 22.15
CA ASN A 18 -29.55 16.98 20.86
C ASN A 18 -28.93 16.14 19.76
N ALA A 19 -29.80 15.39 19.10
CA ALA A 19 -29.63 14.87 17.76
C ALA A 19 -29.49 16.03 16.77
N TYR A 20 -28.36 16.09 16.05
CA TYR A 20 -28.26 16.78 14.77
C TYR A 20 -27.78 15.77 13.73
N GLY A 21 -28.74 15.09 13.13
CA GLY A 21 -28.58 14.39 11.87
C GLY A 21 -28.78 15.33 10.68
N CYS A 22 -28.08 15.03 9.59
CA CYS A 22 -28.43 15.39 8.22
C CYS A 22 -28.73 16.86 7.88
N SER A 23 -27.67 17.65 7.63
CA SER A 23 -27.76 18.66 6.56
C SER A 23 -26.38 19.15 6.11
N TYR A 24 -25.62 18.34 5.36
CA TYR A 24 -24.46 18.85 4.60
C TYR A 24 -24.10 17.91 3.42
N VAL A 25 -25.08 17.63 2.54
CA VAL A 25 -24.84 16.97 1.23
C VAL A 25 -25.54 17.72 0.08
N ARG A 26 -26.01 18.96 0.29
CA ARG A 26 -26.85 19.66 -0.71
C ARG A 26 -26.23 20.90 -1.37
N ASN A 27 -24.94 21.16 -1.21
CA ASN A 27 -24.28 22.36 -1.79
C ASN A 27 -23.05 22.05 -2.67
N LEU A 28 -23.14 21.03 -3.52
CA LEU A 28 -22.39 20.97 -4.78
C LEU A 28 -23.36 20.48 -5.85
N ILE A 29 -23.30 21.04 -7.05
CA ILE A 29 -24.27 20.95 -8.17
C ILE A 29 -25.35 22.06 -8.12
N ARG A 30 -24.92 23.31 -8.35
CA ARG A 30 -25.73 24.33 -9.01
C ARG A 30 -24.83 25.12 -9.94
N GLY A 31 -25.00 24.89 -11.23
CA GLY A 31 -24.30 25.63 -12.27
C GLY A 31 -24.49 24.96 -13.62
N PHE A 32 -25.71 24.99 -14.16
CA PHE A 32 -26.06 25.10 -15.59
C PHE A 32 -27.58 25.33 -15.70
N PRO A 33 -28.06 26.17 -16.64
CA PRO A 33 -29.44 26.65 -16.66
C PRO A 33 -30.42 25.63 -17.25
N THR A 34 -31.60 25.55 -16.64
CA THR A 34 -32.77 24.78 -17.06
C THR A 34 -33.51 25.48 -18.21
N THR A 35 -33.88 24.73 -19.23
CA THR A 35 -35.03 25.05 -20.09
C THR A 35 -36.13 24.04 -19.79
N ASP A 36 -37.29 24.56 -19.41
CA ASP A 36 -38.47 23.81 -19.02
C ASP A 36 -39.11 23.11 -20.21
N THR A 37 -39.63 21.91 -19.99
CA THR A 37 -40.90 21.47 -20.59
C THR A 37 -41.43 20.28 -19.78
N GLU A 38 -42.52 20.53 -19.05
CA GLU A 38 -43.34 19.52 -18.38
C GLU A 38 -43.99 18.59 -19.41
N VAL A 39 -43.97 17.28 -19.18
CA VAL A 39 -45.12 16.41 -19.52
C VAL A 39 -45.28 15.30 -18.48
N VAL A 40 -46.52 15.23 -17.99
CA VAL A 40 -47.19 14.32 -17.06
C VAL A 40 -47.15 12.85 -17.49
N GLY A 41 -47.13 11.89 -16.54
CA GLY A 41 -47.63 10.52 -16.83
C GLY A 41 -47.16 9.40 -15.89
N ARG A 42 -48.13 8.70 -15.30
CA ARG A 42 -48.02 7.62 -14.29
C ARG A 42 -47.50 6.26 -14.83
N PRO A 43 -47.20 5.28 -13.95
CA PRO A 43 -46.43 4.07 -14.25
C PRO A 43 -47.29 2.89 -14.71
N VAL A 44 -46.72 1.97 -15.49
CA VAL A 44 -47.39 0.73 -15.92
C VAL A 44 -46.44 -0.47 -15.89
N THR A 45 -46.79 -1.44 -15.06
CA THR A 45 -46.34 -2.84 -15.05
C THR A 45 -47.06 -3.68 -16.12
N TRP A 46 -46.66 -4.96 -16.27
CA TRP A 46 -47.19 -6.04 -17.14
C TRP A 46 -46.44 -6.20 -18.48
N TRP A 47 -45.94 -7.37 -18.91
CA TRP A 47 -46.54 -8.71 -18.90
C TRP A 47 -45.52 -9.87 -18.78
N LYS A 48 -45.98 -10.96 -18.13
CA LYS A 48 -45.55 -12.35 -18.36
C LYS A 48 -46.13 -12.83 -19.70
N THR A 49 -45.42 -13.68 -20.46
CA THR A 49 -45.90 -15.04 -20.87
C THR A 49 -44.87 -15.86 -21.67
N THR A 50 -44.62 -17.07 -21.14
CA THR A 50 -44.45 -18.40 -21.78
C THR A 50 -43.36 -18.71 -22.83
N ALA A 51 -42.36 -19.45 -22.34
CA ALA A 51 -41.99 -20.84 -22.69
C ALA A 51 -42.18 -21.38 -24.13
N ALA A 52 -41.07 -21.81 -24.74
CA ALA A 52 -40.98 -23.09 -25.46
C ALA A 52 -39.52 -23.59 -25.60
N SER A 53 -39.22 -24.69 -24.89
CA SER A 53 -38.54 -25.90 -25.42
C SER A 53 -37.48 -25.75 -26.54
N SER A 54 -36.20 -25.96 -26.20
CA SER A 54 -35.38 -27.01 -26.83
C SER A 54 -34.06 -27.26 -26.06
N ARG A 55 -34.00 -28.40 -25.37
CA ARG A 55 -32.75 -28.95 -24.80
C ARG A 55 -31.95 -29.61 -25.91
N ARG A 56 -30.73 -29.13 -26.20
CA ARG A 56 -29.77 -29.86 -27.02
C ARG A 56 -28.72 -30.50 -26.09
N LYS A 57 -28.90 -31.80 -25.84
CA LYS A 57 -27.93 -32.68 -25.16
C LYS A 57 -26.74 -32.92 -26.09
N TYR A 58 -25.53 -32.65 -25.61
CA TYR A 58 -24.30 -33.12 -26.26
C TYR A 58 -24.08 -34.59 -25.89
N LEU A 59 -24.19 -35.46 -26.89
CA LEU A 59 -23.88 -36.88 -26.82
C LEU A 59 -22.35 -37.07 -26.91
N TYR A 60 -21.78 -37.66 -25.87
CA TYR A 60 -20.45 -38.28 -25.91
C TYR A 60 -20.56 -39.61 -26.66
N SER A 61 -19.89 -39.71 -27.81
CA SER A 61 -19.71 -40.95 -28.56
C SER A 61 -18.34 -41.56 -28.24
N SER A 62 -18.33 -42.66 -27.49
CA SER A 62 -17.18 -43.53 -27.28
C SER A 62 -17.12 -44.59 -28.39
N PRO A 63 -15.95 -44.91 -28.98
CA PRO A 63 -15.81 -46.06 -29.86
C PRO A 63 -15.64 -47.36 -29.05
N THR A 64 -16.48 -48.34 -29.39
CA THR A 64 -16.56 -49.70 -28.85
C THR A 64 -15.43 -50.60 -29.34
N CYS A 65 -14.72 -51.27 -28.43
CA CYS A 65 -13.92 -52.48 -28.69
C CYS A 65 -14.83 -53.73 -28.66
N PRO A 66 -14.63 -54.73 -29.53
CA PRO A 66 -15.38 -55.98 -29.47
C PRO A 66 -14.74 -56.98 -28.50
N SER A 67 -15.58 -57.65 -27.71
CA SER A 67 -15.26 -58.78 -26.84
C SER A 67 -15.02 -60.08 -27.64
N PRO A 68 -14.10 -60.98 -27.23
CA PRO A 68 -13.95 -62.30 -27.87
C PRO A 68 -14.99 -63.30 -27.36
N ARG A 69 -15.61 -64.04 -28.27
CA ARG A 69 -16.41 -65.24 -28.00
C ARG A 69 -15.50 -66.41 -27.62
N PHE A 70 -15.91 -67.12 -26.58
CA PHE A 70 -15.47 -68.48 -26.28
C PHE A 70 -15.95 -69.43 -27.39
N LEU A 71 -15.03 -70.18 -28.00
CA LEU A 71 -15.30 -71.47 -28.63
C LEU A 71 -14.19 -72.44 -28.22
N SER A 72 -14.63 -73.56 -27.67
CA SER A 72 -13.85 -74.74 -27.35
C SER A 72 -13.50 -75.52 -28.63
N GLU A 73 -12.27 -76.01 -28.75
CA GLU A 73 -12.01 -77.40 -29.17
C GLU A 73 -10.54 -77.79 -28.97
N ARG A 74 -10.36 -79.07 -28.63
CA ARG A 74 -9.10 -79.77 -28.33
C ARG A 74 -8.25 -79.97 -29.58
N SER A 75 -6.92 -80.04 -29.43
CA SER A 75 -6.09 -81.23 -29.75
C SER A 75 -4.60 -80.90 -29.99
N SER A 76 -3.76 -81.42 -29.10
CA SER A 76 -2.52 -82.19 -29.34
C SER A 76 -1.56 -81.82 -30.49
N ARG A 77 -0.32 -81.42 -30.15
CA ARG A 77 0.96 -82.15 -30.39
C ARG A 77 2.17 -81.21 -30.45
N GLU A 78 3.25 -81.74 -29.87
CA GLU A 78 4.64 -81.29 -29.81
C GLU A 78 5.19 -80.61 -31.08
N GLN A 79 6.02 -79.57 -30.89
CA GLN A 79 7.34 -79.52 -31.56
C GLN A 79 8.29 -78.50 -30.94
N ILE A 80 9.49 -79.01 -30.67
CA ILE A 80 10.70 -78.34 -30.19
C ILE A 80 11.24 -77.44 -31.31
N VAL A 81 11.35 -76.13 -31.08
CA VAL A 81 12.27 -75.25 -31.83
C VAL A 81 12.81 -74.17 -30.89
N ARG A 82 14.09 -74.25 -30.55
CA ARG A 82 14.87 -73.09 -30.08
C ARG A 82 15.20 -72.23 -31.30
N PRO A 83 15.18 -70.89 -31.18
CA PRO A 83 16.17 -70.10 -31.88
C PRO A 83 16.98 -69.23 -30.91
N PHE A 84 18.28 -69.49 -30.94
CA PHE A 84 19.36 -68.53 -31.09
C PHE A 84 19.07 -67.04 -30.77
N VAL A 85 19.76 -66.57 -29.75
CA VAL A 85 20.33 -65.23 -29.53
C VAL A 85 19.97 -64.15 -30.57
N ASN A 86 19.32 -63.08 -30.09
CA ASN A 86 19.58 -61.72 -30.55
C ASN A 86 19.55 -60.74 -29.36
N LYS A 87 20.50 -60.91 -28.43
CA LYS A 87 20.66 -60.06 -27.23
C LYS A 87 21.45 -58.76 -27.48
N CYS A 88 21.87 -58.50 -28.72
CA CYS A 88 22.73 -57.35 -29.06
C CYS A 88 22.01 -56.13 -29.68
N ALA A 89 20.69 -56.20 -29.88
CA ALA A 89 19.89 -55.07 -30.39
C ALA A 89 19.22 -54.25 -29.27
N GLY A 90 18.75 -54.90 -28.19
CA GLY A 90 18.04 -54.22 -27.09
C GLY A 90 18.93 -53.29 -26.25
N ALA A 91 20.21 -53.63 -26.05
CA ALA A 91 21.15 -52.80 -25.28
C ALA A 91 21.49 -51.48 -25.99
N ARG A 92 21.60 -51.47 -27.32
CA ARG A 92 21.86 -50.25 -28.11
C ARG A 92 20.67 -49.30 -28.14
N VAL A 93 19.44 -49.82 -28.19
CA VAL A 93 18.22 -49.00 -28.16
C VAL A 93 18.00 -48.38 -26.78
N PHE A 94 18.26 -49.11 -25.70
CA PHE A 94 18.12 -48.60 -24.33
C PHE A 94 19.15 -47.51 -24.00
N ASP A 95 20.37 -47.64 -24.53
CA ASP A 95 21.45 -46.68 -24.32
C ASP A 95 21.31 -45.42 -25.20
N ALA A 96 20.75 -45.57 -26.40
CA ALA A 96 20.32 -44.44 -27.23
C ALA A 96 19.17 -43.64 -26.57
N GLY A 97 18.19 -44.34 -25.97
CA GLY A 97 17.10 -43.70 -25.21
C GLY A 97 17.60 -42.88 -24.01
N ARG A 98 18.55 -43.39 -23.23
CA ARG A 98 19.18 -42.63 -22.13
C ARG A 98 19.97 -41.42 -22.60
N ARG A 99 20.70 -41.53 -23.72
CA ARG A 99 21.42 -40.38 -24.32
C ARG A 99 20.45 -39.32 -24.84
N LEU A 100 19.36 -39.70 -25.50
CA LEU A 100 18.34 -38.76 -25.97
C LEU A 100 17.63 -38.04 -24.81
N LEU A 101 17.31 -38.76 -23.73
CA LEU A 101 16.77 -38.17 -22.51
C LEU A 101 17.76 -37.19 -21.87
N SER A 102 19.06 -37.54 -21.78
CA SER A 102 20.08 -36.65 -21.20
C SER A 102 20.29 -35.38 -22.05
N VAL A 103 20.26 -35.49 -23.38
CA VAL A 103 20.35 -34.37 -24.32
C VAL A 103 19.12 -33.47 -24.22
N ASN A 104 17.91 -34.04 -24.12
CA ASN A 104 16.69 -33.25 -23.91
C ASN A 104 16.68 -32.53 -22.55
N THR A 105 17.22 -33.17 -21.52
CA THR A 105 17.34 -32.57 -20.18
C THR A 105 18.35 -31.42 -20.19
N ARG A 106 19.51 -31.59 -20.86
CA ARG A 106 20.51 -30.52 -21.06
C ARG A 106 19.96 -29.37 -21.89
N ARG A 107 19.23 -29.65 -22.99
CA ARG A 107 18.57 -28.61 -23.80
C ARG A 107 17.49 -27.85 -23.03
N LYS A 108 16.68 -28.52 -22.21
CA LYS A 108 15.72 -27.86 -21.29
C LYS A 108 16.45 -26.98 -20.27
N LYS A 109 17.53 -27.47 -19.66
CA LYS A 109 18.36 -26.70 -18.72
C LYS A 109 18.97 -25.48 -19.41
N GLN A 110 19.53 -25.64 -20.60
CA GLN A 110 20.16 -24.56 -21.36
C GLN A 110 19.13 -23.50 -21.82
N ARG A 111 17.95 -23.92 -22.31
CA ARG A 111 16.84 -22.98 -22.59
C ARG A 111 16.37 -22.24 -21.34
N SER A 112 16.30 -22.91 -20.20
CA SER A 112 15.94 -22.27 -18.93
C SER A 112 16.99 -21.26 -18.46
N VAL A 113 18.27 -21.51 -18.72
CA VAL A 113 19.37 -20.59 -18.39
C VAL A 113 19.33 -19.37 -19.32
N VAL A 114 19.16 -19.56 -20.62
CA VAL A 114 19.05 -18.45 -21.59
C VAL A 114 17.81 -17.59 -21.34
N ALA A 115 16.66 -18.21 -21.03
CA ALA A 115 15.44 -17.48 -20.66
C ALA A 115 15.63 -16.67 -19.36
N ARG A 116 16.31 -17.25 -18.36
CA ARG A 116 16.64 -16.53 -17.11
C ARG A 116 17.57 -15.36 -17.36
N MET A 117 18.62 -15.53 -18.16
CA MET A 117 19.54 -14.44 -18.54
C MET A 117 18.81 -13.30 -19.27
N GLY A 118 17.90 -13.61 -20.19
CA GLY A 118 17.11 -12.60 -20.90
C GLY A 118 16.15 -11.82 -19.99
N THR A 119 15.55 -12.48 -18.99
CA THR A 119 14.70 -11.79 -18.00
C THR A 119 15.52 -10.94 -17.02
N GLU A 120 16.72 -11.37 -16.63
CA GLU A 120 17.61 -10.61 -15.75
C GLU A 120 18.18 -9.37 -16.46
N SER A 121 18.52 -9.47 -17.76
CA SER A 121 19.00 -8.32 -18.53
C SER A 121 17.92 -7.26 -18.70
N LEU A 122 16.69 -7.64 -19.03
CA LEU A 122 15.58 -6.70 -19.23
C LEU A 122 15.17 -6.03 -17.90
N GLN A 123 15.20 -6.77 -16.81
CA GLN A 123 14.90 -6.21 -15.49
C GLN A 123 15.96 -5.22 -15.01
N THR A 124 17.24 -5.52 -15.26
CA THR A 124 18.33 -4.58 -15.01
C THR A 124 18.13 -3.29 -15.82
N SER A 125 17.59 -3.41 -17.05
CA SER A 125 17.20 -2.25 -17.86
C SER A 125 16.09 -1.41 -17.20
N TYR A 126 15.02 -2.01 -16.66
CA TYR A 126 13.95 -1.24 -16.01
C TYR A 126 14.41 -0.50 -14.74
N LEU A 127 15.25 -1.14 -13.91
CA LEU A 127 15.83 -0.50 -12.73
C LEU A 127 16.73 0.69 -13.12
N GLY A 128 17.55 0.53 -14.15
CA GLY A 128 18.38 1.61 -14.69
C GLY A 128 17.56 2.77 -15.28
N ILE A 129 16.54 2.46 -16.09
CA ILE A 129 15.64 3.47 -16.68
C ILE A 129 14.92 4.26 -15.58
N THR A 130 14.32 3.57 -14.60
CA THR A 130 13.61 4.25 -13.50
C THR A 130 14.54 5.09 -12.63
N ALA A 131 15.77 4.64 -12.38
CA ALA A 131 16.77 5.43 -11.65
C ALA A 131 17.14 6.71 -12.41
N LEU A 132 17.41 6.59 -13.72
CA LEU A 132 17.74 7.72 -14.59
C LEU A 132 16.58 8.72 -14.67
N VAL A 133 15.36 8.23 -14.90
CA VAL A 133 14.16 9.08 -14.92
C VAL A 133 13.98 9.80 -13.58
N THR A 134 14.14 9.09 -12.45
CA THR A 134 14.07 9.70 -11.12
C THR A 134 15.12 10.79 -10.96
N ALA A 135 16.37 10.51 -11.35
CA ALA A 135 17.48 11.46 -11.21
C ALA A 135 17.25 12.72 -12.04
N ILE A 136 16.88 12.57 -13.32
CA ILE A 136 16.59 13.71 -14.21
C ILE A 136 15.39 14.50 -13.69
N TYR A 137 14.33 13.82 -13.29
CA TYR A 137 13.12 14.45 -12.76
C TYR A 137 13.42 15.27 -11.51
N GLN A 138 14.05 14.66 -10.50
CA GLN A 138 14.38 15.33 -9.24
C GLN A 138 15.39 16.46 -9.45
N PHE A 139 16.37 16.28 -10.34
CA PHE A 139 17.34 17.32 -10.67
C PHE A 139 16.67 18.52 -11.36
N SER A 140 15.74 18.28 -12.29
CA SER A 140 15.00 19.36 -12.95
C SER A 140 14.19 20.21 -11.95
N PHE A 141 13.50 19.55 -11.02
CA PHE A 141 12.77 20.25 -9.96
C PHE A 141 13.70 20.93 -8.95
N PHE A 142 14.87 20.36 -8.66
CA PHE A 142 15.90 21.03 -7.87
C PHE A 142 16.36 22.32 -8.52
N VAL A 143 16.65 22.33 -9.83
CA VAL A 143 17.06 23.54 -10.56
C VAL A 143 15.98 24.62 -10.49
N ILE A 144 14.71 24.24 -10.70
CA ILE A 144 13.57 25.17 -10.57
C ILE A 144 13.46 25.69 -9.14
N ALA A 145 13.47 24.79 -8.14
CA ALA A 145 13.32 25.13 -6.74
C ALA A 145 14.45 26.03 -6.22
N ALA A 146 15.69 25.75 -6.61
CA ALA A 146 16.87 26.52 -6.24
C ALA A 146 16.91 27.88 -6.95
N GLY A 147 16.57 27.93 -8.24
CA GLY A 147 16.55 29.16 -9.03
C GLY A 147 15.48 30.15 -8.56
N PHE A 148 14.28 29.66 -8.27
CA PHE A 148 13.16 30.51 -7.81
C PHE A 148 13.06 30.61 -6.29
N LYS A 149 13.93 29.94 -5.53
CA LYS A 149 13.87 29.83 -4.06
C LYS A 149 12.49 29.40 -3.53
N ILE A 150 11.84 28.47 -4.25
CA ILE A 150 10.54 27.91 -3.88
C ILE A 150 10.70 26.50 -3.32
N ASP A 151 10.02 26.22 -2.22
CA ASP A 151 9.98 24.92 -1.56
C ASP A 151 8.67 24.15 -1.82
N LYS A 152 7.62 24.86 -2.22
CA LYS A 152 6.27 24.35 -2.50
C LYS A 152 6.25 23.20 -3.51
N VAL A 153 7.27 23.11 -4.37
CA VAL A 153 7.39 22.10 -5.42
C VAL A 153 8.04 20.80 -4.94
N THR A 154 8.67 20.77 -3.76
CA THR A 154 9.41 19.60 -3.26
C THR A 154 8.47 18.41 -3.02
N ASP A 155 7.44 18.62 -2.23
CA ASP A 155 6.38 17.67 -1.92
C ASP A 155 5.65 17.19 -3.19
N PHE A 156 5.38 18.11 -4.13
CA PHE A 156 4.79 17.77 -5.43
C PHE A 156 5.71 16.85 -6.24
N ALA A 157 6.98 17.23 -6.41
CA ALA A 157 7.96 16.48 -7.19
C ALA A 157 8.21 15.07 -6.63
N GLY A 158 8.20 14.90 -5.30
CA GLY A 158 8.30 13.59 -4.68
C GLY A 158 7.13 12.69 -5.06
N THR A 159 5.90 13.17 -4.84
CA THR A 159 4.67 12.38 -5.02
C THR A 159 4.34 12.07 -6.47
N THR A 160 4.51 13.02 -7.38
CA THR A 160 4.26 12.80 -8.81
C THR A 160 5.28 11.86 -9.44
N ASN A 161 6.52 11.82 -8.94
CA ASN A 161 7.54 10.92 -9.46
C ASN A 161 7.18 9.44 -9.20
N PHE A 162 6.61 9.10 -8.03
CA PHE A 162 6.03 7.76 -7.80
C PHE A 162 5.00 7.36 -8.87
N VAL A 163 4.09 8.29 -9.20
CA VAL A 163 3.06 8.09 -10.23
C VAL A 163 3.70 7.89 -11.62
N VAL A 164 4.68 8.73 -11.96
CA VAL A 164 5.43 8.63 -13.22
C VAL A 164 6.11 7.27 -13.33
N LEU A 165 6.82 6.81 -12.30
CA LEU A 165 7.49 5.50 -12.33
C LEU A 165 6.50 4.33 -12.46
N ALA A 166 5.38 4.38 -11.75
CA ALA A 166 4.35 3.34 -11.82
C ALA A 166 3.74 3.23 -13.22
N VAL A 167 3.35 4.36 -13.82
CA VAL A 167 2.78 4.41 -15.18
C VAL A 167 3.83 4.04 -16.23
N LEU A 168 5.03 4.62 -16.15
CA LEU A 168 6.12 4.37 -17.10
C LEU A 168 6.47 2.89 -17.17
N THR A 169 6.69 2.25 -16.03
CA THR A 169 7.08 0.83 -15.99
C THR A 169 5.97 -0.09 -16.51
N LEU A 170 4.70 0.23 -16.26
CA LEU A 170 3.56 -0.50 -16.80
C LEU A 170 3.50 -0.39 -18.33
N LEU A 171 3.68 0.82 -18.87
CA LEU A 171 3.64 1.06 -20.32
C LEU A 171 4.84 0.47 -21.06
N LEU A 172 6.05 0.55 -20.48
CA LEU A 172 7.26 0.04 -21.13
C LEU A 172 7.31 -1.49 -21.23
N ASN A 173 6.66 -2.22 -20.32
CA ASN A 173 6.62 -3.68 -20.40
C ASN A 173 5.53 -4.19 -21.36
N GLY A 174 4.45 -3.42 -21.56
CA GLY A 174 3.37 -3.79 -22.48
C GLY A 174 2.58 -5.04 -22.08
N THR A 175 2.77 -5.54 -20.85
CA THR A 175 1.94 -6.60 -20.26
C THR A 175 1.05 -6.00 -19.18
N TYR A 176 -0.20 -6.46 -19.12
CA TYR A 176 -1.24 -5.90 -18.26
C TYR A 176 -1.90 -6.99 -17.41
N HIS A 177 -1.09 -7.69 -16.63
CA HIS A 177 -1.62 -8.64 -15.65
C HIS A 177 -2.35 -7.89 -14.54
N TYR A 178 -3.45 -8.47 -14.05
CA TYR A 178 -4.27 -7.89 -12.98
C TYR A 178 -3.46 -7.40 -11.78
N ARG A 179 -2.44 -8.16 -11.34
CA ARG A 179 -1.56 -7.76 -10.24
C ARG A 179 -0.82 -6.44 -10.53
N GLN A 180 -0.31 -6.27 -11.75
CA GLN A 180 0.36 -5.04 -12.21
C GLN A 180 -0.62 -3.86 -12.21
N LEU A 181 -1.82 -4.07 -12.74
CA LEU A 181 -2.87 -3.04 -12.80
C LEU A 181 -3.29 -2.59 -11.40
N VAL A 182 -3.53 -3.54 -10.49
CA VAL A 182 -3.95 -3.24 -9.11
C VAL A 182 -2.86 -2.45 -8.37
N LEU A 183 -1.61 -2.92 -8.38
CA LEU A 183 -0.53 -2.27 -7.63
C LEU A 183 -0.11 -0.93 -8.26
N THR A 184 -0.18 -0.80 -9.59
CA THR A 184 0.01 0.50 -10.25
C THR A 184 -1.09 1.47 -9.86
N THR A 185 -2.36 1.01 -9.84
CA THR A 185 -3.50 1.83 -9.39
C THR A 185 -3.34 2.24 -7.93
N PHE A 186 -2.86 1.36 -7.06
CA PHE A 186 -2.59 1.69 -5.66
C PHE A 186 -1.58 2.83 -5.51
N VAL A 187 -0.47 2.79 -6.23
CA VAL A 187 0.51 3.88 -6.21
C VAL A 187 -0.05 5.17 -6.79
N ILE A 188 -0.84 5.09 -7.87
CA ILE A 188 -1.51 6.25 -8.47
C ILE A 188 -2.49 6.89 -7.47
N LEU A 189 -3.37 6.10 -6.86
CA LEU A 189 -4.37 6.59 -5.91
C LEU A 189 -3.73 7.22 -4.69
N TRP A 190 -2.71 6.55 -4.11
CA TRP A 190 -1.95 7.10 -2.99
C TRP A 190 -1.23 8.39 -3.37
N GLY A 191 -0.51 8.38 -4.50
CA GLY A 191 0.28 9.53 -4.97
C GLY A 191 -0.59 10.74 -5.30
N LEU A 192 -1.71 10.54 -6.01
CA LEU A 192 -2.67 11.61 -6.32
C LEU A 192 -3.30 12.17 -5.05
N ARG A 193 -3.74 11.32 -4.11
CA ARG A 193 -4.31 11.80 -2.86
C ARG A 193 -3.31 12.63 -2.07
N LEU A 194 -2.08 12.12 -1.91
CA LEU A 194 -1.04 12.82 -1.17
C LEU A 194 -0.68 14.15 -1.85
N ALA A 195 -0.51 14.16 -3.18
CA ALA A 195 -0.26 15.38 -3.95
C ALA A 195 -1.38 16.43 -3.79
N LEU A 196 -2.65 16.01 -3.90
CA LEU A 196 -3.82 16.89 -3.75
C LEU A 196 -3.93 17.44 -2.32
N PHE A 197 -3.70 16.60 -1.31
CA PHE A 197 -3.72 17.03 0.09
C PHE A 197 -2.62 18.05 0.39
N LEU A 198 -1.40 17.81 -0.10
CA LEU A 198 -0.28 18.73 0.10
C LEU A 198 -0.48 20.04 -0.66
N LEU A 199 -1.01 19.99 -1.88
CA LEU A 199 -1.37 21.18 -2.65
C LEU A 199 -2.43 22.01 -1.91
N PHE A 200 -3.51 21.37 -1.44
CA PHE A 200 -4.54 22.05 -0.65
C PHE A 200 -3.96 22.71 0.61
N ARG A 201 -3.07 22.01 1.32
CA ARG A 201 -2.39 22.52 2.52
C ARG A 201 -1.54 23.75 2.23
N ILE A 202 -0.78 23.73 1.13
CA ILE A 202 0.07 24.85 0.71
C ILE A 202 -0.78 26.07 0.35
N LEU A 203 -1.88 25.87 -0.39
CA LEU A 203 -2.80 26.95 -0.76
C LEU A 203 -3.52 27.54 0.46
N SER A 204 -3.80 26.72 1.48
CA SER A 204 -4.52 27.16 2.68
C SER A 204 -3.64 27.86 3.71
N TRP A 205 -2.38 27.42 3.91
CA TRP A 205 -1.52 27.90 5.00
C TRP A 205 -0.27 28.68 4.54
N GLY A 206 -0.10 28.87 3.22
CA GLY A 206 0.81 29.85 2.62
C GLY A 206 2.28 29.45 2.55
N GLU A 207 2.87 28.92 3.64
CA GLU A 207 4.33 28.72 3.74
C GLU A 207 4.74 27.52 4.64
N ASP A 208 5.75 26.76 4.20
CA ASP A 208 6.34 25.65 4.96
C ASP A 208 7.69 26.05 5.58
N LYS A 209 7.66 26.36 6.89
CA LYS A 209 8.83 26.75 7.70
C LYS A 209 9.96 25.71 7.73
N ARG A 210 9.78 24.50 7.20
CA ARG A 210 10.81 23.45 7.14
C ARG A 210 11.99 23.82 6.25
N PHE A 211 11.78 24.72 5.28
CA PHE A 211 12.78 25.01 4.26
C PHE A 211 13.50 26.35 4.44
N ASP A 212 13.05 27.21 5.35
CA ASP A 212 13.64 28.55 5.59
C ASP A 212 15.17 28.46 5.77
N ASP A 213 15.64 27.59 6.66
CA ASP A 213 17.09 27.42 6.93
C ASP A 213 17.85 26.64 5.84
N LYS A 214 17.16 25.98 4.91
CA LYS A 214 17.76 25.12 3.88
C LYS A 214 17.93 25.82 2.55
N ARG A 215 17.04 26.76 2.20
CA ARG A 215 17.06 27.48 0.92
C ARG A 215 18.34 28.29 0.73
N ASP A 216 18.90 28.80 1.82
CA ASP A 216 20.11 29.63 1.78
C ASP A 216 21.40 28.81 1.63
N ASN A 217 21.35 27.50 1.84
CA ASN A 217 22.50 26.62 1.66
C ASN A 217 22.24 25.63 0.53
N LEU A 218 22.76 25.97 -0.66
CA LEU A 218 22.59 25.19 -1.88
C LEU A 218 23.02 23.73 -1.72
N ILE A 219 24.10 23.46 -0.97
CA ILE A 219 24.61 22.09 -0.74
C ILE A 219 23.63 21.30 0.12
N ARG A 220 23.14 21.86 1.23
CA ARG A 220 22.14 21.19 2.08
C ARG A 220 20.83 20.95 1.33
N PHE A 221 20.46 21.88 0.45
CA PHE A 221 19.29 21.71 -0.40
C PHE A 221 19.51 20.59 -1.42
N ALA A 222 20.64 20.54 -2.11
CA ALA A 222 20.99 19.46 -3.03
C ALA A 222 20.99 18.09 -2.35
N VAL A 223 21.55 17.97 -1.15
CA VAL A 223 21.51 16.72 -0.35
C VAL A 223 20.07 16.29 -0.06
N PHE A 224 19.17 17.22 0.25
CA PHE A 224 17.75 16.90 0.44
C PHE A 224 17.12 16.31 -0.83
N TRP A 225 17.39 16.90 -2.01
CA TRP A 225 16.86 16.39 -3.27
C TRP A 225 17.45 15.03 -3.66
N ILE A 226 18.73 14.79 -3.39
CA ILE A 226 19.35 13.47 -3.59
C ILE A 226 18.70 12.43 -2.68
N LEU A 227 18.52 12.74 -1.40
CA LEU A 227 17.84 11.83 -0.45
C LEU A 227 16.38 11.58 -0.86
N GLN A 228 15.68 12.59 -1.37
CA GLN A 228 14.34 12.44 -1.93
C GLN A 228 14.32 11.54 -3.16
N ALA A 229 15.30 11.69 -4.08
CA ALA A 229 15.42 10.82 -5.25
C ALA A 229 15.66 9.36 -4.86
N VAL A 230 16.59 9.11 -3.93
CA VAL A 230 16.87 7.77 -3.40
C VAL A 230 15.64 7.17 -2.72
N TRP A 231 14.92 7.97 -1.93
CA TRP A 231 13.67 7.56 -1.30
C TRP A 231 12.61 7.14 -2.33
N VAL A 232 12.28 8.02 -3.28
CA VAL A 232 11.25 7.75 -4.30
C VAL A 232 11.59 6.49 -5.09
N TRP A 233 12.83 6.38 -5.57
CA TRP A 233 13.26 5.24 -6.38
C TRP A 233 13.21 3.93 -5.58
N THR A 234 13.76 3.93 -4.36
CA THR A 234 13.81 2.72 -3.52
C THR A 234 12.42 2.27 -3.10
N VAL A 235 11.54 3.20 -2.71
CA VAL A 235 10.18 2.86 -2.28
C VAL A 235 9.34 2.37 -3.46
N SER A 236 9.60 2.84 -4.68
CA SER A 236 8.92 2.38 -5.92
C SER A 236 9.34 0.98 -6.39
N LEU A 237 10.42 0.40 -5.86
CA LEU A 237 10.97 -0.88 -6.32
C LEU A 237 9.95 -2.03 -6.46
N PRO A 238 8.99 -2.24 -5.53
CA PRO A 238 8.03 -3.33 -5.66
C PRO A 238 7.16 -3.21 -6.92
N VAL A 239 6.75 -2.00 -7.28
CA VAL A 239 5.95 -1.77 -8.50
C VAL A 239 6.83 -1.82 -9.75
N THR A 240 8.04 -1.25 -9.71
CA THR A 240 8.99 -1.34 -10.83
C THR A 240 9.32 -2.80 -11.18
N VAL A 241 9.61 -3.62 -10.17
CA VAL A 241 9.93 -5.05 -10.37
C VAL A 241 8.72 -5.86 -10.81
N LEU A 242 7.54 -5.56 -10.26
CA LEU A 242 6.30 -6.21 -10.68
C LEU A 242 5.95 -5.87 -12.14
N ASN A 243 6.00 -4.60 -12.50
CA ASN A 243 5.66 -4.13 -13.83
C ASN A 243 6.67 -4.61 -14.87
N GLY A 244 7.95 -4.76 -14.52
CA GLY A 244 8.96 -5.39 -15.38
C GLY A 244 8.92 -6.93 -15.40
N SER A 245 8.06 -7.56 -14.60
CA SER A 245 7.92 -9.02 -14.58
C SER A 245 6.92 -9.49 -15.62
N GLY A 246 7.32 -10.45 -16.46
CA GLY A 246 6.40 -11.20 -17.33
C GLY A 246 5.71 -12.37 -16.63
N LYS A 247 5.87 -12.53 -15.31
CA LYS A 247 5.29 -13.63 -14.54
C LYS A 247 3.88 -13.29 -14.09
N ASN A 248 2.95 -14.23 -14.31
CA ASN A 248 1.57 -14.12 -13.85
C ASN A 248 1.14 -15.36 -13.04
N PRO A 249 1.69 -15.58 -11.83
CA PRO A 249 1.21 -16.63 -10.96
C PRO A 249 -0.23 -16.34 -10.50
N GLU A 250 -0.98 -17.42 -10.27
CA GLU A 250 -2.33 -17.37 -9.69
C GLU A 250 -2.35 -16.56 -8.39
N PHE A 251 -3.51 -15.98 -8.06
CA PHE A 251 -3.65 -15.21 -6.83
C PHE A 251 -3.63 -16.14 -5.62
N GLY A 252 -2.85 -15.74 -4.63
CA GLY A 252 -2.77 -16.45 -3.36
C GLY A 252 -3.11 -15.55 -2.17
N PRO A 253 -3.05 -16.09 -0.95
CA PRO A 253 -3.31 -15.33 0.27
C PRO A 253 -2.48 -14.04 0.39
N ARG A 254 -1.24 -14.06 -0.12
CA ARG A 254 -0.32 -12.91 -0.08
C ARG A 254 -0.83 -11.71 -0.87
N ASP A 255 -1.52 -11.95 -2.00
CA ASP A 255 -2.13 -10.88 -2.80
C ASP A 255 -3.25 -10.20 -2.00
N TYR A 256 -4.21 -10.98 -1.49
CA TYR A 256 -5.35 -10.45 -0.75
C TYR A 256 -4.94 -9.76 0.56
N VAL A 257 -3.99 -10.33 1.31
CA VAL A 257 -3.46 -9.68 2.52
C VAL A 257 -2.75 -8.38 2.15
N GLY A 258 -1.93 -8.37 1.09
CA GLY A 258 -1.25 -7.15 0.64
C GLY A 258 -2.22 -6.06 0.21
N TRP A 259 -3.28 -6.41 -0.52
CA TRP A 259 -4.34 -5.49 -0.93
C TRP A 259 -5.15 -4.98 0.26
N GLY A 260 -5.46 -5.85 1.23
CA GLY A 260 -6.13 -5.46 2.47
C GLY A 260 -5.28 -4.49 3.30
N MET A 261 -3.98 -4.77 3.45
CA MET A 261 -3.04 -3.86 4.11
C MET A 261 -2.98 -2.50 3.42
N TRP A 262 -2.92 -2.48 2.07
CA TRP A 262 -2.97 -1.23 1.31
C TRP A 262 -4.25 -0.45 1.56
N ALA A 263 -5.41 -1.09 1.46
CA ALA A 263 -6.70 -0.44 1.67
C ALA A 263 -6.84 0.12 3.09
N VAL A 264 -6.50 -0.66 4.12
CA VAL A 264 -6.55 -0.22 5.52
C VAL A 264 -5.57 0.91 5.78
N GLY A 265 -4.33 0.80 5.28
CA GLY A 265 -3.32 1.84 5.41
C GLY A 265 -3.76 3.15 4.75
N MET A 266 -4.34 3.06 3.55
CA MET A 266 -4.85 4.20 2.82
C MET A 266 -5.99 4.91 3.56
N ILE A 267 -6.93 4.15 4.14
CA ILE A 267 -8.03 4.69 4.95
C ILE A 267 -7.49 5.38 6.21
N ILE A 268 -6.59 4.73 6.95
CA ILE A 268 -5.99 5.29 8.16
C ILE A 268 -5.29 6.62 7.86
N GLU A 269 -4.48 6.65 6.81
CA GLU A 269 -3.75 7.85 6.38
C GLU A 269 -4.70 8.98 6.01
N ALA A 270 -5.70 8.70 5.15
CA ALA A 270 -6.67 9.70 4.71
C ALA A 270 -7.52 10.25 5.87
N VAL A 271 -8.02 9.39 6.76
CA VAL A 271 -8.82 9.80 7.93
C VAL A 271 -7.97 10.60 8.91
N ALA A 272 -6.72 10.19 9.16
CA ALA A 272 -5.80 10.92 10.01
C ALA A 272 -5.52 12.33 9.48
N ASP A 273 -5.17 12.44 8.20
CA ASP A 273 -4.88 13.72 7.56
C ASP A 273 -6.10 14.65 7.59
N GLN A 274 -7.28 14.15 7.23
CA GLN A 274 -8.52 14.92 7.26
C GLN A 274 -8.89 15.37 8.68
N SER A 275 -8.74 14.48 9.67
CA SER A 275 -8.99 14.82 11.09
C SER A 275 -8.06 15.94 11.55
N LYS A 276 -6.78 15.89 11.17
CA LYS A 276 -5.79 16.93 11.51
C LYS A 276 -6.11 18.27 10.85
N LEU A 277 -6.54 18.22 9.59
CA LEU A 277 -6.92 19.40 8.84
C LEU A 277 -8.12 20.10 9.49
N ASN A 278 -9.19 19.34 9.77
CA ASN A 278 -10.38 19.85 10.44
C ASN A 278 -10.05 20.42 11.82
N PHE A 279 -9.20 19.72 12.58
CA PHE A 279 -8.75 20.20 13.90
C PHE A 279 -8.05 21.54 13.81
N LYS A 280 -7.13 21.72 12.85
CA LYS A 280 -6.36 22.95 12.69
C LYS A 280 -7.15 24.13 12.14
N ASN A 281 -8.19 23.88 11.35
CA ASN A 281 -9.04 24.93 10.79
C ASN A 281 -10.05 25.47 11.81
N ALA A 282 -10.22 24.81 12.96
CA ALA A 282 -11.13 25.24 14.01
C ALA A 282 -10.47 26.28 14.93
N PRO A 283 -11.00 27.52 15.04
CA PRO A 283 -10.34 28.60 15.79
C PRO A 283 -10.01 28.28 17.25
N GLN A 284 -10.86 27.49 17.91
CA GLN A 284 -10.71 27.05 19.30
C GLN A 284 -9.48 26.15 19.55
N ASN A 285 -8.90 25.59 18.48
CA ASN A 285 -7.74 24.70 18.55
C ASN A 285 -6.42 25.40 18.23
N THR A 286 -6.44 26.72 18.02
CA THR A 286 -5.25 27.52 17.72
C THR A 286 -4.20 27.32 18.81
N GLY A 287 -2.99 26.92 18.40
CA GLY A 287 -1.89 26.67 19.34
C GLY A 287 -1.98 25.37 20.14
N ARG A 288 -2.96 24.49 19.88
CA ARG A 288 -3.04 23.15 20.47
C ARG A 288 -2.43 22.08 19.57
N TRP A 289 -2.02 20.95 20.16
CA TRP A 289 -1.71 19.74 19.40
C TRP A 289 -3.00 19.02 19.03
N CYS A 290 -2.98 18.28 17.92
CA CYS A 290 -4.13 17.48 17.51
C CYS A 290 -4.20 16.21 18.35
N ASP A 291 -5.31 16.04 19.07
CA ASP A 291 -5.64 14.88 19.90
C ASP A 291 -7.04 14.32 19.55
N ALA A 292 -7.56 14.63 18.36
CA ALA A 292 -8.90 14.23 17.92
C ALA A 292 -8.88 13.04 16.95
N GLY A 293 -9.93 12.21 17.00
CA GLY A 293 -10.08 11.05 16.11
C GLY A 293 -8.92 10.07 16.26
N LEU A 294 -8.33 9.62 15.15
CA LEU A 294 -7.16 8.71 15.17
C LEU A 294 -5.96 9.30 15.92
N TRP A 295 -5.85 10.63 16.03
CA TRP A 295 -4.77 11.28 16.78
C TRP A 295 -4.90 11.05 18.30
N SER A 296 -6.09 10.69 18.81
CA SER A 296 -6.22 10.23 20.19
C SER A 296 -5.70 8.81 20.42
N TRP A 297 -5.59 7.98 19.37
CA TRP A 297 -5.16 6.57 19.47
C TRP A 297 -3.68 6.38 19.12
N SER A 298 -3.14 7.26 18.29
CA SER A 298 -1.72 7.29 17.92
C SER A 298 -1.30 8.74 17.70
N ARG A 299 -0.05 9.08 18.03
CA ARG A 299 0.52 10.41 17.81
C ARG A 299 0.88 10.65 16.35
N HIS A 300 1.08 9.60 15.55
CA HIS A 300 1.39 9.67 14.12
C HIS A 300 0.63 8.59 13.32
N PRO A 301 -0.72 8.59 13.33
CA PRO A 301 -1.53 7.55 12.69
C PRO A 301 -1.38 7.57 11.17
N ASN A 302 -1.15 8.74 10.58
CA ASN A 302 -0.90 8.88 9.15
C ASN A 302 0.37 8.12 8.70
N TYR A 303 1.46 8.18 9.49
CA TYR A 303 2.67 7.42 9.20
C TYR A 303 2.48 5.92 9.37
N PHE A 304 1.65 5.48 10.32
CA PHE A 304 1.28 4.07 10.41
C PHE A 304 0.53 3.61 9.16
N GLY A 305 -0.43 4.42 8.68
CA GLY A 305 -1.15 4.14 7.43
C GLY A 305 -0.20 4.02 6.22
N GLU A 306 0.72 4.97 6.08
CA GLU A 306 1.73 4.98 5.01
C GLU A 306 2.67 3.76 5.09
N MET A 307 3.16 3.39 6.27
CA MET A 307 3.96 2.18 6.43
C MET A 307 3.16 0.93 6.05
N LEU A 308 1.93 0.80 6.55
CA LEU A 308 1.08 -0.36 6.34
C LEU A 308 0.79 -0.58 4.85
N LEU A 309 0.49 0.49 4.11
CA LEU A 309 0.17 0.37 2.69
C LEU A 309 1.39 -0.02 1.85
N TRP A 310 2.58 0.48 2.15
CA TRP A 310 3.80 0.12 1.42
C TRP A 310 4.28 -1.30 1.76
N TRP A 311 4.08 -1.75 3.00
CA TRP A 311 4.22 -3.18 3.34
C TRP A 311 3.22 -4.05 2.56
N GLY A 312 1.99 -3.56 2.37
CA GLY A 312 0.97 -4.22 1.54
C GLY A 312 1.38 -4.36 0.08
N VAL A 313 1.90 -3.30 -0.54
CA VAL A 313 2.45 -3.32 -1.91
C VAL A 313 3.59 -4.32 -2.01
N PHE A 314 4.55 -4.28 -1.08
CA PHE A 314 5.65 -5.25 -1.05
C PHE A 314 5.13 -6.70 -0.98
N LEU A 315 4.21 -6.99 -0.05
CA LEU A 315 3.67 -8.33 0.16
C LEU A 315 2.98 -8.88 -1.11
N ALA A 316 2.17 -8.04 -1.77
CA ALA A 316 1.48 -8.40 -3.01
C ALA A 316 2.43 -8.55 -4.22
N THR A 317 3.63 -7.95 -4.18
CA THR A 317 4.68 -8.20 -5.18
C THR A 317 5.41 -9.53 -4.96
N THR A 318 5.48 -10.06 -3.73
CA THR A 318 6.27 -11.27 -3.42
C THR A 318 6.02 -12.51 -4.30
N PRO A 319 4.82 -12.79 -4.84
CA PRO A 319 4.59 -13.95 -5.69
C PRO A 319 5.42 -13.96 -6.99
N VAL A 320 5.85 -12.80 -7.49
CA VAL A 320 6.64 -12.71 -8.74
C VAL A 320 8.15 -12.68 -8.49
N LEU A 321 8.59 -12.57 -7.23
CA LEU A 321 9.99 -12.40 -6.87
C LEU A 321 10.79 -13.71 -6.96
N SER A 322 12.06 -13.59 -7.34
CA SER A 322 13.05 -14.66 -7.41
C SER A 322 14.48 -14.11 -7.30
N GLY A 323 15.39 -14.86 -6.66
CA GLY A 323 16.81 -14.50 -6.61
C GLY A 323 17.06 -13.10 -6.02
N GLY A 324 17.88 -12.29 -6.71
CA GLY A 324 18.22 -10.93 -6.28
C GLY A 324 17.02 -9.96 -6.21
N GLN A 325 15.87 -10.29 -6.81
CA GLN A 325 14.67 -9.45 -6.79
C GLN A 325 14.10 -9.26 -5.36
N TRP A 326 14.47 -10.10 -4.39
CA TRP A 326 14.08 -9.91 -2.99
C TRP A 326 14.62 -8.62 -2.37
N GLY A 327 15.61 -7.97 -3.01
CA GLY A 327 16.06 -6.62 -2.63
C GLY A 327 14.95 -5.55 -2.60
N VAL A 328 13.80 -5.80 -3.23
CA VAL A 328 12.61 -4.92 -3.15
C VAL A 328 12.09 -4.72 -1.72
N ILE A 329 12.46 -5.58 -0.75
CA ILE A 329 12.17 -5.37 0.69
C ILE A 329 12.78 -4.07 1.22
N ALA A 330 13.81 -3.53 0.55
CA ALA A 330 14.37 -2.22 0.86
C ALA A 330 13.32 -1.10 0.80
N SER A 331 12.26 -1.24 0.00
CA SER A 331 11.17 -0.26 -0.10
C SER A 331 10.50 0.03 1.25
N PRO A 332 9.74 -0.91 1.86
CA PRO A 332 9.07 -0.62 3.12
C PRO A 332 10.07 -0.42 4.27
N LEU A 333 11.25 -1.04 4.24
CA LEU A 333 12.28 -0.86 5.27
C LEU A 333 12.86 0.55 5.27
N LEU A 334 13.23 1.09 4.10
CA LEU A 334 13.74 2.46 3.99
C LEU A 334 12.68 3.46 4.42
N LEU A 335 11.43 3.29 3.96
CA LEU A 335 10.32 4.14 4.38
C LEU A 335 10.15 4.14 5.90
N CYS A 336 10.10 2.95 6.53
CA CYS A 336 9.99 2.83 7.98
C CYS A 336 11.18 3.51 8.67
N ALA A 337 12.40 3.31 8.18
CA ALA A 337 13.59 3.91 8.78
C ALA A 337 13.57 5.44 8.72
N LEU A 338 13.18 6.01 7.57
CA LEU A 338 13.06 7.46 7.39
C LEU A 338 12.00 8.06 8.34
N LEU A 339 10.84 7.42 8.45
CA LEU A 339 9.75 7.90 9.29
C LEU A 339 10.04 7.73 10.79
N LEU A 340 10.66 6.62 11.20
CA LEU A 340 10.93 6.33 12.61
C LEU A 340 12.17 7.06 13.15
N PHE A 341 13.22 7.21 12.34
CA PHE A 341 14.54 7.64 12.85
C PHE A 341 15.04 8.97 12.31
N LEU A 342 14.58 9.41 11.14
CA LEU A 342 15.20 10.54 10.45
C LEU A 342 14.26 11.74 10.28
N SER A 343 13.38 11.71 9.28
CA SER A 343 12.62 12.87 8.81
C SER A 343 11.18 12.92 9.31
N GLY A 344 10.64 11.81 9.83
CA GLY A 344 9.26 11.71 10.30
C GLY A 344 9.08 12.07 11.78
N ILE A 345 8.79 11.06 12.60
CA ILE A 345 8.40 11.18 14.01
C ILE A 345 9.41 12.01 14.85
N PRO A 346 10.74 11.79 14.78
CA PRO A 346 11.66 12.50 15.67
C PRO A 346 11.59 14.03 15.52
N ILE A 347 11.46 14.54 14.29
CA ILE A 347 11.41 15.98 14.01
C ILE A 347 10.09 16.57 14.53
N LEU A 348 8.98 15.88 14.27
CA LEU A 348 7.64 16.34 14.68
C LEU A 348 7.46 16.32 16.19
N GLU A 349 7.94 15.27 16.87
CA GLU A 349 7.94 15.16 18.32
C GLU A 349 8.80 16.25 18.95
N SER A 350 10.02 16.45 18.43
CA SER A 350 10.91 17.52 18.90
C SER A 350 10.30 18.92 18.71
N SER A 351 9.60 19.16 17.60
CA SER A 351 8.92 20.44 17.34
C SER A 351 7.73 20.65 18.29
N SER A 352 6.96 19.60 18.55
CA SER A 352 5.80 19.65 19.46
C SER A 352 6.24 19.83 20.92
N ASP A 353 7.28 19.13 21.35
CA ASP A 353 7.86 19.26 22.69
C ASP A 353 8.38 20.68 22.93
N LYS A 354 9.02 21.30 21.94
CA LYS A 354 9.47 22.70 22.06
C LYS A 354 8.32 23.66 22.39
N ARG A 355 7.14 23.41 21.83
CA ARG A 355 5.96 24.29 21.97
C ARG A 355 5.13 23.98 23.21
N HIS A 356 4.99 22.71 23.57
CA HIS A 356 3.96 22.25 24.52
C HIS A 356 4.51 21.58 25.78
N ARG A 357 5.84 21.43 25.95
CA ARG A 357 6.42 20.76 27.14
C ARG A 357 5.97 21.30 28.50
N ASN A 358 5.59 22.57 28.57
CA ASN A 358 5.14 23.21 29.81
C ASN A 358 3.64 22.97 30.11
N ASN A 359 2.89 22.38 29.19
CA ASN A 359 1.47 22.09 29.36
C ASN A 359 1.27 20.67 29.94
N PRO A 360 0.69 20.51 31.14
CA PRO A 360 0.45 19.20 31.76
C PRO A 360 -0.42 18.26 30.92
N GLU A 361 -1.39 18.79 30.16
CA GLU A 361 -2.27 18.00 29.29
C GLU A 361 -1.49 17.40 28.12
N TYR A 362 -0.55 18.15 27.54
CA TYR A 362 0.33 17.63 26.49
C TYR A 362 1.22 16.51 27.00
N VAL A 363 1.79 16.69 28.19
CA VAL A 363 2.62 15.68 28.84
C VAL A 363 1.80 14.41 29.10
N ARG A 364 0.54 14.56 29.55
CA ARG A 364 -0.38 13.43 29.74
C ARG A 364 -0.70 12.73 28.43
N TYR A 365 -1.05 13.48 27.38
CA TYR A 365 -1.31 12.96 26.04
C TYR A 365 -0.11 12.12 25.55
N LYS A 366 1.10 12.68 25.62
CA LYS A 366 2.32 11.98 25.19
C LYS A 366 2.62 10.70 25.98
N LYS A 367 2.27 10.65 27.27
CA LYS A 367 2.43 9.45 28.12
C LYS A 367 1.40 8.35 27.84
N THR A 368 0.21 8.74 27.38
CA THR A 368 -0.96 7.85 27.25
C THR A 368 -1.31 7.50 25.80
N THR A 369 -0.69 8.16 24.82
CA THR A 369 -0.94 7.92 23.40
C THR A 369 0.29 7.28 22.72
N SER A 370 0.06 6.14 22.07
CA SER A 370 1.07 5.41 21.30
C SER A 370 1.73 6.29 20.24
N PRO A 371 3.05 6.21 19.98
CA PRO A 371 3.69 7.02 18.95
C PRO A 371 3.23 6.64 17.54
N LEU A 372 3.00 5.36 17.27
CA LEU A 372 2.79 4.86 15.90
C LEU A 372 1.55 3.98 15.79
N ILE A 373 1.53 2.84 16.50
CA ILE A 373 0.46 1.85 16.38
C ILE A 373 -0.82 2.40 17.04
N PRO A 374 -1.95 2.52 16.33
CA PRO A 374 -3.22 2.97 16.92
C PRO A 374 -3.66 2.04 18.05
N LEU A 375 -3.71 2.56 19.28
CA LEU A 375 -4.10 1.81 20.48
C LEU A 375 -4.99 2.68 21.38
N PRO A 376 -5.97 2.10 22.08
CA PRO A 376 -6.74 2.84 23.07
C PRO A 376 -5.83 3.47 24.14
N PRO A 377 -6.00 4.75 24.50
CA PRO A 377 -5.14 5.44 25.47
C PRO A 377 -5.09 4.78 26.84
N ALA A 378 -6.19 4.16 27.28
CA ALA A 378 -6.25 3.42 28.53
C ALA A 378 -5.29 2.20 28.50
N LEU A 379 -5.29 1.46 27.39
CA LEU A 379 -4.40 0.32 27.20
C LEU A 379 -2.95 0.77 27.15
N TYR A 380 -2.63 1.72 26.26
CA TYR A 380 -1.25 2.21 26.12
C TYR A 380 -0.75 2.83 27.43
N GLY A 381 -1.55 3.66 28.10
CA GLY A 381 -1.22 4.29 29.37
C GLY A 381 -0.80 3.30 30.45
N SER A 382 -1.47 2.14 30.53
CA SER A 382 -1.22 1.09 31.52
C SER A 382 0.07 0.27 31.29
N LEU A 383 0.62 0.28 30.06
CA LEU A 383 1.76 -0.58 29.73
C LEU A 383 3.07 -0.09 30.38
N PRO A 384 3.93 -1.01 30.85
CA PRO A 384 5.23 -0.66 31.38
C PRO A 384 6.13 -0.10 30.27
N LEU A 385 7.07 0.77 30.64
CA LEU A 385 7.90 1.52 29.70
C LEU A 385 8.75 0.60 28.79
N TRP A 386 9.20 -0.55 29.29
CA TRP A 386 9.99 -1.49 28.49
C TRP A 386 9.15 -2.12 27.36
N VAL A 387 7.86 -2.41 27.59
CA VAL A 387 6.95 -2.90 26.53
C VAL A 387 6.74 -1.82 25.47
N LYS A 388 6.51 -0.57 25.91
CA LYS A 388 6.35 0.57 24.99
C LYS A 388 7.57 0.75 24.08
N LYS A 389 8.77 0.67 24.66
CA LYS A 389 10.04 0.80 23.93
C LYS A 389 10.27 -0.33 22.94
N THR A 390 10.02 -1.57 23.34
CA THR A 390 10.38 -2.76 22.54
C THR A 390 9.36 -3.04 21.44
N PHE A 391 8.06 -2.92 21.73
CA PHE A 391 7.01 -3.39 20.82
C PHE A 391 6.18 -2.27 20.19
N LEU A 392 6.17 -1.08 20.79
CA LEU A 392 5.29 0.02 20.36
C LEU A 392 6.07 1.24 19.87
N PHE A 393 7.35 1.07 19.56
CA PHE A 393 8.21 2.10 18.96
C PHE A 393 8.35 3.38 19.82
N GLU A 394 8.18 3.32 21.14
CA GLU A 394 8.41 4.46 22.04
C GLU A 394 9.90 4.66 22.30
N PHE A 395 10.62 5.19 21.31
CA PHE A 395 12.05 5.39 21.46
C PHE A 395 12.38 6.57 22.38
N PRO A 396 13.43 6.48 23.23
CA PRO A 396 13.77 7.54 24.19
C PRO A 396 14.01 8.92 23.56
N PHE A 397 14.58 8.94 22.34
CA PHE A 397 14.88 10.19 21.66
C PHE A 397 13.64 10.97 21.19
N TYR A 398 12.45 10.35 21.15
CA TYR A 398 11.19 11.06 20.92
C TYR A 398 10.83 12.02 22.06
N SER A 399 11.36 11.80 23.27
CA SER A 399 11.05 12.60 24.46
C SER A 399 12.26 13.40 25.01
N ARG A 400 13.33 13.54 24.22
CA ARG A 400 14.59 14.19 24.68
C ARG A 400 14.35 15.64 25.14
N LYS A 401 13.52 16.40 24.43
CA LYS A 401 13.22 17.82 24.76
C LYS A 401 12.17 17.99 25.85
N LEU A 402 11.28 17.01 26.01
CA LEU A 402 10.39 16.94 27.16
C LEU A 402 11.20 16.78 28.47
N SER A 403 12.22 15.91 28.45
CA SER A 403 13.03 15.57 29.63
C SER A 403 13.97 16.71 30.04
N ALA A 404 14.56 17.42 29.09
CA ALA A 404 15.45 18.55 29.35
C ALA A 404 14.76 19.74 30.03
N GLY A 405 13.45 19.95 29.81
CA GLY A 405 12.69 21.02 30.46
C GLY A 405 12.37 20.77 31.94
N ASN A 406 12.29 19.50 32.35
CA ASN A 406 12.02 19.14 33.75
C ASN A 406 13.26 19.26 34.65
N GLN A 407 14.46 19.03 34.10
CA GLN A 407 15.72 19.13 34.83
C GLN A 407 16.08 20.58 35.21
N VAL A 408 15.68 21.56 34.40
CA VAL A 408 15.91 23.00 34.68
C VAL A 408 14.95 23.55 35.75
N LYS A 409 13.88 22.82 36.11
CA LYS A 409 12.92 23.22 37.15
C LYS A 409 13.17 22.57 38.51
N SER A 410 14.10 21.62 38.60
CA SER A 410 14.44 20.87 39.83
C SER A 410 15.75 21.29 40.48
N SER A 411 16.34 22.38 39.99
CA SER A 411 17.55 23.06 40.47
C SER A 411 17.21 24.52 40.68
#